data_AF-A0A7S0RIC5-F1
#
_entry.id   AF-A0A7S0RIC5-F1
#
_cell.length_a   1.000
_cell.length_b   1.000
_cell.length_c   1.000
_cell.angle_alpha   90.00
_cell.angle_beta   90.00
_cell.angle_gamma   90.00
#
_symmetry.space_group_name_H-M   'P 1'
#
loop_
_entity.id
_entity.type
_entity.pdbx_description
1 polymer ?
#
loop_
_entity_poly.entity_id
_entity_poly.type
_entity_poly.pdbx_seq_one_letter_code
_entity_poly.pdbx_strand_id
1 'polypeptide(L)'
;AAVDRAATALDKYVVLMGVRESNAAAFYALLQQEPEAWLPLLYTPTVGDACLAWSSLLPRPTCLYLDARAHAGRVGEVLASWPADDIDIAVVTDGERILGLGDQGAQGAGIVVGKTVVYGGAGFDPRRVLPVMVDVGTN
;
A
#
# COMPACT_ATOMS: atom_id res chain seq x y z
N ALA A 1 11.65 -11.55 17.00
CA ALA A 1 10.23 -11.35 16.65
C ALA A 1 9.80 -12.27 15.50
N ALA A 2 8.51 -12.38 15.16
CA ALA A 2 8.04 -13.19 14.01
C ALA A 2 8.69 -12.76 12.68
N VAL A 3 8.97 -11.44 12.54
CA VAL A 3 9.71 -10.86 11.41
C VAL A 3 11.12 -11.45 11.27
N ASP A 4 11.82 -11.74 12.38
CA ASP A 4 13.18 -12.31 12.33
C ASP A 4 13.21 -13.77 11.88
N ARG A 5 12.08 -14.47 11.96
CA ARG A 5 11.95 -15.87 11.53
C ARG A 5 11.57 -16.00 10.06
N ALA A 6 11.15 -14.91 9.42
CA ALA A 6 10.78 -14.87 8.01
C ALA A 6 12.03 -14.98 7.12
N ALA A 7 11.96 -15.83 6.10
CA ALA A 7 13.12 -16.23 5.30
C ALA A 7 13.56 -15.15 4.31
N THR A 8 12.61 -14.47 3.68
CA THR A 8 12.87 -13.46 2.65
C THR A 8 12.43 -12.06 3.07
N ALA A 9 12.90 -11.04 2.36
CA ALA A 9 12.43 -9.66 2.57
C ALA A 9 10.92 -9.53 2.29
N LEU A 10 10.42 -10.23 1.26
CA LEU A 10 8.99 -10.27 0.96
C LEU A 10 8.18 -10.94 2.09
N ASP A 11 8.67 -12.04 2.67
CA ASP A 11 8.00 -12.65 3.84
C ASP A 11 7.95 -11.68 5.03
N LYS A 12 9.04 -10.94 5.26
CA LYS A 12 9.09 -9.90 6.30
C LYS A 12 8.08 -8.78 6.01
N TYR A 13 7.98 -8.34 4.75
CA TYR A 13 6.96 -7.40 4.31
C TYR A 13 5.55 -7.92 4.64
N VAL A 14 5.22 -9.17 4.30
CA VAL A 14 3.90 -9.75 4.59
C VAL A 14 3.60 -9.75 6.09
N VAL A 15 4.58 -10.15 6.92
CA VAL A 15 4.42 -10.13 8.38
C VAL A 15 4.15 -8.71 8.88
N LEU A 16 4.94 -7.73 8.46
CA LEU A 16 4.79 -6.33 8.88
C LEU A 16 3.45 -5.73 8.42
N MET A 17 3.03 -6.02 7.18
CA MET A 17 1.72 -5.59 6.68
C MET A 17 0.58 -6.26 7.44
N GLY A 18 0.74 -7.52 7.87
CA GLY A 18 -0.19 -8.17 8.79
C GLY A 18 -0.31 -7.44 10.13
N VAL A 19 0.80 -6.92 10.67
CA VAL A 19 0.76 -6.05 11.86
C VAL A 19 0.01 -4.74 11.55
N ARG A 20 0.25 -4.12 10.39
CA ARG A 20 -0.46 -2.90 9.99
C ARG A 20 -1.99 -3.10 9.96
N GLU A 21 -2.44 -4.16 9.31
CA GLU A 21 -3.88 -4.43 9.15
C GLU A 21 -4.56 -4.84 10.47
N SER A 22 -3.82 -5.45 11.41
CA SER A 22 -4.36 -5.85 12.72
C SER A 22 -4.24 -4.77 13.80
N ASN A 23 -3.17 -3.99 13.79
CA ASN A 23 -2.89 -2.93 14.74
C ASN A 23 -1.99 -1.85 14.11
N ALA A 24 -2.62 -0.93 13.37
CA ALA A 24 -1.94 0.17 12.72
C ALA A 24 -1.12 1.04 13.71
N ALA A 25 -1.64 1.29 14.92
CA ALA A 25 -0.94 2.11 15.92
C ALA A 25 0.40 1.48 16.33
N ALA A 26 0.42 0.16 16.59
CA ALA A 26 1.65 -0.55 16.90
C ALA A 26 2.62 -0.58 15.69
N PHE A 27 2.10 -0.78 14.48
CA PHE A 27 2.90 -0.75 13.26
C PHE A 27 3.61 0.61 13.06
N TYR A 28 2.89 1.73 13.18
CA TYR A 28 3.49 3.05 12.99
C TYR A 28 4.41 3.46 14.14
N ALA A 29 4.12 3.04 15.38
CA ALA A 29 5.03 3.24 16.50
C ALA A 29 6.38 2.52 16.27
N LEU A 30 6.34 1.26 15.79
CA LEU A 30 7.53 0.49 15.43
C LEU A 30 8.33 1.18 14.30
N LEU A 31 7.63 1.57 13.23
CA LEU A 31 8.24 2.21 12.07
C LEU A 31 8.92 3.54 12.41
N GLN A 32 8.27 4.37 13.22
CA GLN A 32 8.79 5.69 13.62
C GLN A 32 9.98 5.58 14.59
N GLN A 33 10.04 4.51 15.39
CA GLN A 33 11.15 4.30 16.33
C GLN A 33 12.47 3.97 15.62
N GLU A 34 12.42 3.13 14.58
CA GLU A 34 13.62 2.69 13.83
C GLU A 34 13.38 2.64 12.31
N PRO A 35 13.14 3.80 11.66
CA PRO A 35 12.75 3.84 10.25
C PRO A 35 13.80 3.23 9.31
N GLU A 36 15.09 3.36 9.64
CA GLU A 36 16.19 2.80 8.85
C GLU A 36 16.17 1.26 8.81
N ALA A 37 15.64 0.61 9.86
CA ALA A 37 15.51 -0.84 9.93
C ALA A 37 14.29 -1.35 9.13
N TRP A 38 13.19 -0.61 9.17
CA TRP A 38 11.89 -1.08 8.64
C TRP A 38 11.58 -0.60 7.22
N LEU A 39 11.96 0.63 6.84
CA LEU A 39 11.65 1.18 5.52
C LEU A 39 12.22 0.36 4.35
N PRO A 40 13.43 -0.22 4.41
CA PRO A 40 13.94 -1.06 3.32
C PRO A 40 13.10 -2.33 3.08
N LEU A 41 12.38 -2.81 4.09
CA LEU A 41 11.46 -3.95 3.99
C LEU A 41 10.07 -3.52 3.50
N LEU A 42 9.62 -2.31 3.87
CA LEU A 42 8.27 -1.80 3.62
C LEU A 42 8.14 -0.98 2.32
N TYR A 43 9.27 -0.52 1.78
CA TYR A 43 9.33 0.28 0.56
C TYR A 43 10.40 -0.28 -0.38
N THR A 44 11.11 0.55 -1.13
CA THR A 44 12.14 0.09 -2.06
C THR A 44 13.32 -0.56 -1.32
N PRO A 45 13.82 -1.73 -1.79
CA PRO A 45 13.43 -2.42 -3.03
C PRO A 45 12.23 -3.39 -2.89
N THR A 46 11.93 -3.88 -1.69
CA THR A 46 10.97 -4.98 -1.44
C THR A 46 9.54 -4.72 -1.92
N VAL A 47 9.10 -3.46 -1.94
CA VAL A 47 7.78 -3.09 -2.49
C VAL A 47 7.64 -3.46 -3.97
N GLY A 48 8.74 -3.52 -4.73
CA GLY A 48 8.74 -4.01 -6.10
C GLY A 48 8.34 -5.48 -6.17
N ASP A 49 8.96 -6.32 -5.34
CA ASP A 49 8.60 -7.74 -5.22
C ASP A 49 7.15 -7.91 -4.74
N ALA A 50 6.72 -7.06 -3.80
CA ALA A 50 5.34 -7.04 -3.33
C ALA A 50 4.35 -6.66 -4.44
N CYS A 51 4.71 -5.75 -5.36
CA CYS A 51 3.88 -5.44 -6.53
C CYS A 51 3.81 -6.64 -7.48
N LEU A 52 4.93 -7.32 -7.76
CA LEU A 52 4.93 -8.51 -8.62
C LEU A 52 4.10 -9.66 -8.04
N ALA A 53 4.04 -9.77 -6.71
CA ALA A 53 3.27 -10.77 -5.99
C ALA A 53 1.89 -10.27 -5.49
N TRP A 54 1.47 -9.06 -5.85
CA TRP A 54 0.39 -8.34 -5.13
C TRP A 54 -0.91 -9.15 -5.01
N SER A 55 -1.28 -9.83 -6.09
CA SER A 55 -2.49 -10.65 -6.18
C SER A 55 -2.47 -11.89 -5.28
N SER A 56 -1.30 -12.38 -4.88
CA SER A 56 -1.11 -13.56 -4.04
C SER A 56 -0.80 -13.25 -2.58
N LEU A 57 -0.60 -11.97 -2.22
CA LEU A 57 -0.32 -11.57 -0.84
C LEU A 57 -1.50 -11.84 0.09
N LEU A 58 -1.21 -12.43 1.25
CA LEU A 58 -2.17 -12.69 2.31
C LEU A 58 -1.56 -12.31 3.67
N PRO A 59 -2.10 -11.29 4.38
CA PRO A 59 -3.16 -10.41 3.94
C PRO A 59 -2.70 -9.46 2.83
N ARG A 60 -3.59 -9.15 1.89
CA ARG A 60 -3.37 -8.09 0.92
C ARG A 60 -3.69 -6.74 1.57
N PRO A 61 -2.77 -5.77 1.60
CA PRO A 61 -3.02 -4.48 2.21
C PRO A 61 -4.19 -3.73 1.56
N THR A 62 -4.93 -2.98 2.37
CA THR A 62 -6.13 -2.26 1.91
C THR A 62 -5.77 -1.00 1.11
N CYS A 63 -6.44 -0.82 -0.04
CA CYS A 63 -6.54 0.45 -0.78
C CYS A 63 -7.88 0.54 -1.53
N LEU A 64 -8.25 1.76 -1.96
CA LEU A 64 -9.44 1.98 -2.77
C LEU A 64 -9.15 1.62 -4.23
N TYR A 65 -9.99 0.81 -4.85
CA TYR A 65 -9.89 0.47 -6.28
C TYR A 65 -10.97 1.19 -7.08
N LEU A 66 -10.56 1.89 -8.13
CA LEU A 66 -11.41 2.57 -9.10
C LEU A 66 -11.24 1.91 -10.47
N ASP A 67 -12.06 0.91 -10.77
CA ASP A 67 -12.22 0.40 -12.13
C ASP A 67 -12.89 1.46 -13.03
N ALA A 68 -12.22 1.81 -14.13
CA ALA A 68 -12.64 2.89 -15.02
C ALA A 68 -13.94 2.58 -15.78
N ARG A 69 -14.25 1.30 -16.03
CA ARG A 69 -15.47 0.89 -16.75
C ARG A 69 -16.66 0.79 -15.81
N ALA A 70 -16.48 0.14 -14.66
CA ALA A 70 -17.52 -0.12 -13.68
C ALA A 70 -17.95 1.14 -12.91
N HIS A 71 -17.01 2.07 -12.68
CA HIS A 71 -17.24 3.25 -11.85
C HIS A 71 -17.34 4.55 -12.66
N ALA A 72 -17.37 4.48 -13.99
CA ALA A 72 -17.64 5.63 -14.85
C ALA A 72 -18.94 6.35 -14.40
N GLY A 73 -18.85 7.66 -14.16
CA GLY A 73 -19.97 8.48 -13.68
C GLY A 73 -20.35 8.30 -12.21
N ARG A 74 -19.73 7.37 -11.47
CA ARG A 74 -20.02 7.07 -10.05
C ARG A 74 -18.80 7.10 -9.14
N VAL A 75 -17.70 7.73 -9.57
CA VAL A 75 -16.46 7.82 -8.79
C VAL A 75 -16.71 8.41 -7.39
N GLY A 76 -17.57 9.42 -7.28
CA GLY A 76 -17.93 10.03 -6.00
C GLY A 76 -18.57 9.03 -5.01
N GLU A 77 -19.38 8.10 -5.48
CA GLU A 77 -19.99 7.05 -4.64
C GLU A 77 -18.94 6.07 -4.14
N VAL A 78 -17.97 5.70 -4.99
CA VAL A 78 -16.88 4.80 -4.60
C VAL A 78 -15.97 5.49 -3.59
N LEU A 79 -15.62 6.77 -3.79
CA LEU A 79 -14.84 7.53 -2.82
C LEU A 79 -15.55 7.62 -1.46
N ALA A 80 -16.86 7.85 -1.46
CA ALA A 80 -17.68 7.90 -0.24
C ALA A 80 -17.77 6.56 0.52
N SER A 81 -17.36 5.45 -0.09
CA SER A 81 -17.27 4.15 0.61
C SER A 81 -16.02 4.00 1.48
N TRP A 82 -15.04 4.90 1.35
CA TRP A 82 -13.86 4.89 2.19
C TRP A 82 -14.24 5.26 3.64
N PRO A 83 -13.75 4.55 4.66
CA PRO A 83 -14.22 4.70 6.04
C PRO A 83 -13.76 5.98 6.75
N ALA A 84 -13.02 6.87 6.08
CA ALA A 84 -12.50 8.10 6.65
C ALA A 84 -12.95 9.31 5.83
N ASP A 85 -13.52 10.30 6.52
CA ASP A 85 -14.09 11.51 5.90
C ASP A 85 -13.05 12.64 5.72
N ASP A 86 -12.05 12.72 6.61
CA ASP A 86 -11.07 13.81 6.65
C ASP A 86 -9.74 13.44 5.96
N ILE A 87 -9.79 13.28 4.63
CA ILE A 87 -8.61 12.98 3.81
C ILE A 87 -7.87 14.26 3.43
N ASP A 88 -6.56 14.31 3.73
CA ASP A 88 -5.66 15.41 3.34
C ASP A 88 -4.79 15.07 2.13
N ILE A 89 -4.40 13.80 1.99
CA ILE A 89 -3.47 13.33 0.97
C ILE A 89 -4.10 12.15 0.24
N ALA A 90 -4.24 12.24 -1.08
CA ALA A 90 -4.52 11.08 -1.92
C ALA A 90 -3.24 10.66 -2.66
N VAL A 91 -2.95 9.36 -2.66
CA VAL A 91 -1.88 8.78 -3.48
C VAL A 91 -2.52 7.92 -4.54
N VAL A 92 -2.33 8.29 -5.80
CA VAL A 92 -3.04 7.68 -6.92
C VAL A 92 -2.05 7.12 -7.94
N THR A 93 -2.32 5.93 -8.46
CA THR A 93 -1.61 5.35 -9.61
C THR A 93 -2.56 4.50 -10.44
N ASP A 94 -2.24 4.34 -11.73
CA ASP A 94 -2.88 3.36 -12.62
C ASP A 94 -2.06 2.05 -12.76
N GLY A 95 -0.79 2.08 -12.33
CA GLY A 95 0.09 0.92 -12.40
C GLY A 95 0.87 0.78 -13.71
N GLU A 96 0.77 1.70 -14.66
CA GLU A 96 1.41 1.56 -15.98
C GLU A 96 2.95 1.63 -15.91
N ARG A 97 3.50 2.31 -14.90
CA ARG A 97 4.95 2.42 -14.70
C ARG A 97 5.34 2.27 -13.23
N ILE A 98 5.36 1.03 -12.77
CA ILE A 98 5.82 0.69 -11.43
C ILE A 98 7.33 0.63 -11.40
N LEU A 99 7.96 1.68 -10.86
CA LEU A 99 9.42 1.77 -10.70
C LEU A 99 10.16 1.47 -12.02
N GLY A 100 11.01 0.44 -12.04
CA GLY A 100 11.65 -0.11 -13.24
C GLY A 100 11.03 -1.42 -13.73
N LEU A 101 9.86 -1.80 -13.21
CA LEU A 101 9.16 -3.06 -13.51
C LEU A 101 8.17 -2.94 -14.68
N GLY A 102 7.93 -1.72 -15.16
CA GLY A 102 6.99 -1.45 -16.25
C GLY A 102 5.53 -1.52 -15.80
N ASP A 103 4.67 -1.96 -16.70
CA ASP A 103 3.22 -2.05 -16.49
C ASP A 103 2.89 -3.25 -15.62
N GLN A 104 2.25 -2.98 -14.48
CA GLN A 104 1.78 -4.00 -13.54
C GLN A 104 0.26 -3.92 -13.33
N GLY A 105 -0.44 -3.03 -14.06
CA GLY A 105 -1.86 -2.74 -13.87
C GLY A 105 -2.24 -2.66 -12.39
N ALA A 106 -3.38 -3.25 -12.01
CA ALA A 106 -3.91 -3.30 -10.65
C ALA A 106 -2.92 -3.83 -9.57
N GLN A 107 -1.87 -4.59 -9.94
CA GLN A 107 -0.86 -5.05 -8.98
C GLN A 107 0.08 -3.93 -8.50
N GLY A 108 0.13 -2.82 -9.24
CA GLY A 108 0.81 -1.59 -8.87
C GLY A 108 0.26 -0.91 -7.60
N ALA A 109 -0.87 -1.39 -7.06
CA ALA A 109 -1.45 -0.91 -5.81
C ALA A 109 -0.48 -0.96 -4.61
N GLY A 110 0.54 -1.83 -4.67
CA GLY A 110 1.61 -1.85 -3.67
C GLY A 110 2.36 -0.53 -3.53
N ILE A 111 2.47 0.27 -4.60
CA ILE A 111 3.10 1.59 -4.53
C ILE A 111 2.26 2.58 -3.73
N VAL A 112 0.96 2.68 -4.00
CA VAL A 112 0.10 3.64 -3.28
C VAL A 112 0.00 3.29 -1.81
N VAL A 113 -0.10 1.99 -1.49
CA VAL A 113 -0.04 1.48 -0.12
C VAL A 113 1.33 1.76 0.53
N GLY A 114 2.43 1.51 -0.18
CA GLY A 114 3.77 1.78 0.33
C GLY A 114 3.99 3.27 0.63
N LYS A 115 3.43 4.17 -0.17
CA LYS A 115 3.48 5.62 0.09
C LYS A 115 2.74 6.02 1.36
N THR A 116 1.59 5.41 1.68
CA THR A 116 0.90 5.68 2.96
C THR A 116 1.76 5.29 4.15
N VAL A 117 2.48 4.16 4.04
CA VAL A 117 3.44 3.72 5.05
C VAL A 117 4.56 4.74 5.23
N VAL A 118 5.12 5.27 4.14
CA VAL A 118 6.17 6.31 4.20
C VAL A 118 5.65 7.60 4.84
N TYR A 119 4.46 8.09 4.47
CA TYR A 119 3.87 9.28 5.10
C TYR A 119 3.63 9.06 6.60
N GLY A 120 3.06 7.91 6.99
CA GLY A 120 2.84 7.59 8.40
C GLY A 120 4.14 7.40 9.18
N GLY A 121 5.19 6.83 8.56
CA GLY A 121 6.53 6.74 9.14
C GLY A 121 7.20 8.09 9.36
N ALA A 122 6.81 9.11 8.58
CA ALA A 122 7.27 10.49 8.76
C ALA A 122 6.41 11.29 9.78
N GLY A 123 5.46 10.65 10.46
CA GLY A 123 4.62 11.26 11.49
C GLY A 123 3.31 11.86 10.99
N PHE A 124 2.97 11.69 9.70
CA PHE A 124 1.66 12.08 9.19
C PHE A 124 0.57 11.12 9.69
N ASP A 125 -0.66 11.59 9.92
CA ASP A 125 -1.75 10.70 10.33
C ASP A 125 -2.14 9.78 9.15
N PRO A 126 -1.86 8.46 9.22
CA PRO A 126 -2.11 7.54 8.12
C PRO A 126 -3.60 7.39 7.80
N ARG A 127 -4.51 7.75 8.72
CA ARG A 127 -5.96 7.71 8.49
C ARG A 127 -6.43 8.82 7.55
N ARG A 128 -5.62 9.87 7.39
CA ARG A 128 -5.88 11.02 6.51
C ARG A 128 -5.21 10.87 5.14
N VAL A 129 -4.68 9.69 4.84
CA VAL A 129 -4.10 9.34 3.54
C VAL A 129 -4.96 8.31 2.84
N LEU A 130 -5.41 8.62 1.62
CA LEU A 130 -6.22 7.76 0.77
C LEU A 130 -5.36 7.14 -0.35
N PRO A 131 -5.00 5.85 -0.26
CA PRO A 131 -4.37 5.13 -1.36
C PRO A 131 -5.42 4.70 -2.40
N VAL A 132 -5.23 5.11 -3.66
CA VAL A 132 -6.17 4.85 -4.76
C VAL A 132 -5.47 4.17 -5.91
N MET A 133 -6.01 3.02 -6.33
CA MET A 133 -5.62 2.32 -7.53
C MET A 133 -6.67 2.54 -8.63
N VAL A 134 -6.29 3.14 -9.75
CA VAL A 134 -7.18 3.35 -10.89
C VAL A 134 -6.93 2.26 -11.93
N ASP A 135 -7.87 1.32 -12.06
CA ASP A 135 -7.74 0.24 -13.02
C ASP A 135 -8.39 0.61 -14.36
N VAL A 136 -7.55 0.85 -15.37
CA VAL A 136 -7.95 1.12 -16.76
C VAL A 136 -7.64 -0.07 -17.68
N GLY A 137 -7.23 -1.21 -17.11
CA GLY A 137 -6.58 -2.30 -17.82
C GLY A 137 -5.05 -2.24 -17.73
N THR A 138 -4.40 -3.23 -18.35
CA THR A 138 -2.94 -3.40 -18.43
C THR A 138 -2.59 -3.91 -19.83
N ASN A 139 -1.39 -3.62 -20.31
CA ASN A 139 -0.90 -4.06 -21.63
C ASN A 139 -0.50 -5.54 -21.70
#